data_AF-A0A9W5Y0E7-F1
#
_entry.id   AF-A0A9W5Y0E7-F1
#
_cell.length_a   1.000
_cell.length_b   1.000
_cell.length_c   1.000
_cell.angle_alpha   90.00
_cell.angle_beta   90.00
_cell.angle_gamma   90.00
#
_symmetry.space_group_name_H-M   'P 1'
#
loop_
_entity.id
_entity.type
_entity.pdbx_description
1 polymer ?
#
loop_
_entity_poly.entity_id
_entity_poly.type
_entity_poly.pdbx_seq_one_letter_code
_entity_poly.pdbx_strand_id
1 'polypeptide(L)'
;MLLKSDKIMKGSITKIIEECWIERNKGNEKYITLEEFRNIHKLIVEYDTKSKEIFIDIVKDIYIKFEDIGQDYKNFIKPINCQGIVLDEDIYAGWGRFNYIYRCKGNRSIWFKDGMIEEYSVYCTIDQNGFQFSLSDLCSLDLFSEEAEEVFSGEFNYDMPIYKLKYVEYTLKRLFYINKAYMKDYYLEYLMDPPDVNILSEFSLKLREEVWDSILELGKRAVDGSDDEKSLFKYCIELMAKVGLDIESRSLIEIFSYIMKSNKNGADITWMIDFLKNVGEKVDENNRKIDENNRKIDENNKEDIIELKPGIGGVNLNLNEIYKRLKKKIKGVSGGQN
;
A
#
# COMPACT_ATOMS: atom_id res chain seq x y z
N MET A 1 -27.29 9.81 6.21
CA MET A 1 -25.85 10.06 6.16
C MET A 1 -25.41 10.57 7.51
N LEU A 2 -24.83 9.69 8.29
CA LEU A 2 -24.23 9.97 9.59
C LEU A 2 -22.82 10.55 9.41
N LEU A 3 -22.05 10.09 8.43
CA LEU A 3 -20.76 10.71 8.13
C LEU A 3 -20.95 12.05 7.43
N LYS A 4 -20.13 13.02 7.82
CA LYS A 4 -19.99 14.28 7.08
C LYS A 4 -19.29 13.98 5.76
N SER A 5 -19.77 14.57 4.66
CA SER A 5 -19.18 14.39 3.34
C SER A 5 -17.74 14.89 3.29
N ASP A 6 -16.83 14.06 2.78
CA ASP A 6 -15.51 14.49 2.29
C ASP A 6 -15.70 15.51 1.16
N LYS A 7 -14.87 16.55 1.11
CA LYS A 7 -15.02 17.63 0.12
C LYS A 7 -14.24 17.30 -1.15
N ILE A 8 -13.03 16.75 -1.01
CA ILE A 8 -12.14 16.49 -2.13
C ILE A 8 -12.71 15.42 -3.08
N MET A 9 -13.47 14.45 -2.56
CA MET A 9 -14.18 13.46 -3.36
C MET A 9 -15.71 13.68 -3.37
N LYS A 10 -16.17 14.90 -3.04
CA LYS A 10 -17.58 15.32 -3.10
C LYS A 10 -18.54 14.36 -2.38
N GLY A 11 -18.09 13.78 -1.27
CA GLY A 11 -18.85 12.85 -0.43
C GLY A 11 -18.84 11.41 -0.92
N SER A 12 -18.13 11.10 -2.01
CA SER A 12 -18.14 9.75 -2.60
C SER A 12 -17.55 8.72 -1.64
N ILE A 13 -16.45 9.06 -0.96
CA ILE A 13 -15.72 8.12 -0.11
C ILE A 13 -16.47 7.87 1.20
N THR A 14 -16.90 8.93 1.85
CA THR A 14 -17.68 8.86 3.10
C THR A 14 -19.03 8.17 2.89
N LYS A 15 -19.69 8.37 1.74
CA LYS A 15 -20.89 7.62 1.35
C LYS A 15 -20.61 6.13 1.21
N ILE A 16 -19.56 5.75 0.47
CA ILE A 16 -19.17 4.33 0.30
C ILE A 16 -18.93 3.69 1.67
N ILE A 17 -18.20 4.36 2.58
CA ILE A 17 -17.93 3.85 3.94
C ILE A 17 -19.24 3.59 4.71
N GLU A 18 -20.19 4.53 4.69
CA GLU A 18 -21.47 4.37 5.39
C GLU A 18 -22.32 3.25 4.77
N GLU A 19 -22.34 3.12 3.46
CA GLU A 19 -23.04 2.02 2.77
C GLU A 19 -22.42 0.64 3.09
N CYS A 20 -21.11 0.56 3.25
CA CYS A 20 -20.45 -0.67 3.69
C CYS A 20 -20.90 -1.09 5.09
N TRP A 21 -21.04 -0.13 6.00
CA TRP A 21 -21.60 -0.39 7.34
C TRP A 21 -23.05 -0.85 7.27
N ILE A 22 -23.88 -0.20 6.44
CA ILE A 22 -25.29 -0.58 6.24
C ILE A 22 -25.40 -2.03 5.75
N GLU A 23 -24.62 -2.40 4.72
CA GLU A 23 -24.66 -3.76 4.17
C GLU A 23 -24.10 -4.79 5.15
N ARG A 24 -23.03 -4.47 5.87
CA ARG A 24 -22.48 -5.35 6.92
C ARG A 24 -23.52 -5.66 7.99
N ASN A 25 -24.33 -4.68 8.41
CA ASN A 25 -25.40 -4.89 9.39
C ASN A 25 -26.54 -5.77 8.85
N LYS A 26 -26.69 -5.88 7.53
CA LYS A 26 -27.62 -6.82 6.88
C LYS A 26 -26.99 -8.21 6.66
N GLY A 27 -25.72 -8.40 7.01
CA GLY A 27 -24.97 -9.63 6.75
C GLY A 27 -24.43 -9.73 5.32
N ASN A 28 -24.42 -8.61 4.57
CA ASN A 28 -23.91 -8.54 3.21
C ASN A 28 -22.53 -7.86 3.16
N GLU A 29 -21.81 -8.07 2.07
CA GLU A 29 -20.60 -7.34 1.74
C GLU A 29 -20.90 -6.27 0.67
N LYS A 30 -20.41 -5.04 0.88
CA LYS A 30 -20.50 -3.96 -0.11
C LYS A 30 -19.26 -3.99 -1.00
N TYR A 31 -19.50 -4.10 -2.30
CA TYR A 31 -18.51 -3.86 -3.33
C TYR A 31 -18.69 -2.46 -3.92
N ILE A 32 -17.59 -1.84 -4.34
CA ILE A 32 -17.63 -0.63 -5.15
C ILE A 32 -18.29 -0.98 -6.48
N THR A 33 -19.31 -0.22 -6.87
CA THR A 33 -19.93 -0.39 -8.19
C THR A 33 -19.07 0.26 -9.27
N LEU A 34 -19.23 -0.15 -10.52
CA LEU A 34 -18.48 0.48 -11.61
C LEU A 34 -18.79 1.98 -11.73
N GLU A 35 -20.03 2.39 -11.48
CA GLU A 35 -20.42 3.81 -11.47
C GLU A 35 -19.68 4.59 -10.36
N GLU A 36 -19.60 4.03 -9.15
CA GLU A 36 -18.84 4.62 -8.05
C GLU A 36 -17.35 4.73 -8.41
N PHE A 37 -16.77 3.69 -9.00
CA PHE A 37 -15.35 3.68 -9.39
C PHE A 37 -15.06 4.68 -10.53
N ARG A 38 -15.92 4.75 -11.55
CA ARG A 38 -15.86 5.76 -12.63
C ARG A 38 -15.96 7.19 -12.06
N ASN A 39 -16.81 7.39 -11.06
CA ASN A 39 -16.91 8.69 -10.39
C ASN A 39 -15.64 9.03 -9.59
N ILE A 40 -15.07 8.05 -8.86
CA ILE A 40 -13.76 8.21 -8.19
C ILE A 40 -12.68 8.60 -9.22
N HIS A 41 -12.58 7.86 -10.33
CA HIS A 41 -11.65 8.16 -11.42
C HIS A 41 -11.77 9.62 -11.88
N LYS A 42 -12.99 10.04 -12.24
CA LYS A 42 -13.27 11.39 -12.72
C LYS A 42 -12.85 12.46 -11.72
N LEU A 43 -13.08 12.24 -10.43
CA LEU A 43 -12.72 13.21 -9.39
C LEU A 43 -11.21 13.34 -9.20
N ILE A 44 -10.47 12.23 -9.27
CA ILE A 44 -9.00 12.25 -9.22
C ILE A 44 -8.43 12.99 -10.44
N VAL A 45 -8.96 12.72 -11.63
CA VAL A 45 -8.55 13.42 -12.87
C VAL A 45 -8.89 14.91 -12.81
N GLU A 46 -10.07 15.27 -12.30
CA GLU A 46 -10.47 16.68 -12.11
C GLU A 46 -9.53 17.41 -11.15
N TYR A 47 -9.16 16.75 -10.04
CA TYR A 47 -8.22 17.28 -9.08
C TYR A 47 -6.84 17.49 -9.71
N ASP A 48 -6.30 16.45 -10.36
CA ASP A 48 -4.97 16.48 -10.97
C ASP A 48 -4.85 17.47 -12.14
N THR A 49 -5.94 17.73 -12.86
CA THR A 49 -5.97 18.76 -13.91
C THR A 49 -5.60 20.15 -13.36
N LYS A 50 -5.88 20.40 -12.07
CA LYS A 50 -5.56 21.67 -11.39
C LYS A 50 -4.23 21.62 -10.67
N SER A 51 -3.92 20.52 -9.98
CA SER A 51 -2.73 20.40 -9.11
C SER A 51 -1.49 19.85 -9.82
N LYS A 52 -1.66 18.98 -10.83
CA LYS A 52 -0.60 18.26 -11.55
C LYS A 52 0.36 17.50 -10.63
N GLU A 53 -0.18 16.84 -9.61
CA GLU A 53 0.62 16.19 -8.57
C GLU A 53 0.45 14.67 -8.48
N ILE A 54 -0.48 14.08 -9.24
CA ILE A 54 -0.87 12.68 -9.10
C ILE A 54 -0.37 11.85 -10.28
N PHE A 55 -0.74 12.24 -11.50
CA PHE A 55 -0.42 11.45 -12.69
C PHE A 55 0.96 11.82 -13.24
N ILE A 56 1.80 10.81 -13.48
CA ILE A 56 3.15 10.96 -14.01
C ILE A 56 3.33 10.27 -15.36
N ASP A 57 4.35 10.67 -16.10
CA ASP A 57 4.75 9.97 -17.32
C ASP A 57 5.28 8.58 -16.96
N ILE A 58 4.65 7.56 -17.53
CA ILE A 58 5.06 6.16 -17.35
C ILE A 58 5.97 5.77 -18.51
N VAL A 59 7.06 5.07 -18.20
CA VAL A 59 7.98 4.55 -19.21
C VAL A 59 7.71 3.07 -19.43
N LYS A 60 7.60 2.67 -20.69
CA LYS A 60 7.45 1.27 -21.10
C LYS A 60 8.79 0.58 -21.18
N ASP A 61 9.75 1.18 -21.88
CA ASP A 61 11.06 0.59 -22.13
C ASP A 61 12.18 1.62 -21.93
N ILE A 62 13.29 1.19 -21.36
CA ILE A 62 14.57 1.92 -21.32
C ILE A 62 15.66 0.96 -21.73
N TYR A 63 16.49 1.33 -22.70
CA TYR A 63 17.65 0.54 -23.08
C TYR A 63 18.88 1.42 -23.31
N ILE A 64 19.85 1.33 -22.42
CA ILE A 64 21.01 2.21 -22.39
C ILE A 64 22.25 1.36 -22.27
N LYS A 65 23.20 1.57 -23.18
CA LYS A 65 24.51 0.95 -23.06
C LYS A 65 25.46 1.83 -22.28
N PHE A 66 26.45 1.23 -21.63
CA PHE A 66 27.47 2.01 -20.90
C PHE A 66 28.29 2.92 -21.80
N GLU A 67 28.52 2.53 -23.06
CA GLU A 67 29.18 3.37 -24.07
C GLU A 67 28.40 4.65 -24.40
N ASP A 68 27.10 4.68 -24.09
CA ASP A 68 26.20 5.80 -24.36
C ASP A 68 25.94 6.69 -23.12
N ILE A 69 26.57 6.39 -21.97
CA ILE A 69 26.42 7.21 -20.76
C ILE A 69 26.96 8.63 -21.00
N GLY A 70 26.13 9.63 -20.69
CA GLY A 70 26.45 11.05 -20.87
C GLY A 70 25.89 11.66 -22.17
N GLN A 71 25.25 10.86 -23.02
CA GLN A 71 24.47 11.33 -24.16
C GLN A 71 23.03 11.70 -23.75
N ASP A 72 22.29 12.41 -24.63
CA ASP A 72 20.88 12.73 -24.39
C ASP A 72 20.05 11.44 -24.30
N TYR A 73 19.59 11.17 -23.09
CA TYR A 73 18.97 9.91 -22.71
C TYR A 73 17.56 9.71 -23.25
N LYS A 74 16.91 10.80 -23.70
CA LYS A 74 15.55 10.76 -24.25
C LYS A 74 15.44 9.89 -25.50
N ASN A 75 16.55 9.63 -26.18
CA ASN A 75 16.61 8.74 -27.35
C ASN A 75 16.42 7.24 -26.98
N PHE A 76 16.56 6.90 -25.70
CA PHE A 76 16.57 5.52 -25.22
C PHE A 76 15.37 5.18 -24.32
N ILE A 77 14.51 6.17 -24.05
CA ILE A 77 13.30 6.03 -23.25
C ILE A 77 12.11 5.95 -24.19
N LYS A 78 11.33 4.88 -24.05
CA LYS A 78 10.04 4.75 -24.73
C LYS A 78 8.91 4.99 -23.72
N PRO A 79 8.31 6.18 -23.70
CA PRO A 79 7.18 6.47 -22.82
C PRO A 79 5.92 5.73 -23.28
N ILE A 80 5.00 5.54 -22.33
CA ILE A 80 3.60 5.30 -22.61
C ILE A 80 2.96 6.66 -22.88
N ASN A 81 2.13 6.77 -23.90
CA ASN A 81 1.53 8.04 -24.33
C ASN A 81 0.41 8.54 -23.42
N CYS A 82 0.30 8.00 -22.21
CA CYS A 82 -0.69 8.38 -21.21
C CYS A 82 -0.05 8.43 -19.83
N GLN A 83 -0.41 9.44 -19.05
CA GLN A 83 0.08 9.59 -17.68
C GLN A 83 -0.67 8.63 -16.76
N GLY A 84 0.04 8.07 -15.77
CA GLY A 84 -0.50 7.05 -14.87
C GLY A 84 -0.07 7.24 -13.42
N ILE A 85 -0.73 6.48 -12.54
CA ILE A 85 -0.41 6.34 -11.12
C ILE A 85 -0.06 4.87 -10.91
N VAL A 86 1.03 4.58 -10.21
CA VAL A 86 1.33 3.21 -9.76
C VAL A 86 0.41 2.88 -8.57
N LEU A 87 -0.44 1.86 -8.73
CA LEU A 87 -1.37 1.40 -7.69
C LEU A 87 -0.72 0.39 -6.74
N ASP A 88 0.01 -0.56 -7.34
CA ASP A 88 0.68 -1.63 -6.63
C ASP A 88 2.00 -1.96 -7.31
N GLU A 89 2.94 -2.39 -6.49
CA GLU A 89 4.28 -2.73 -6.90
C GLU A 89 4.79 -3.92 -6.07
N ASP A 90 5.16 -5.00 -6.77
CA ASP A 90 5.73 -6.21 -6.18
C ASP A 90 7.02 -6.59 -6.92
N ILE A 91 7.97 -5.65 -6.93
CA ILE A 91 9.28 -5.83 -7.55
C ILE A 91 10.25 -6.41 -6.52
N TYR A 92 10.93 -7.48 -6.91
CA TYR A 92 11.93 -8.14 -6.07
C TYR A 92 13.19 -8.49 -6.85
N ALA A 93 14.31 -8.64 -6.14
CA ALA A 93 15.58 -9.03 -6.71
C ALA A 93 15.49 -10.42 -7.39
N GLY A 94 15.94 -10.49 -8.64
CA GLY A 94 15.88 -11.70 -9.46
C GLY A 94 17.16 -12.53 -9.35
N TRP A 95 17.02 -13.81 -8.98
CA TRP A 95 18.16 -14.75 -8.88
C TRP A 95 18.50 -15.39 -10.24
N GLY A 96 19.79 -15.59 -10.54
CA GLY A 96 20.23 -16.24 -11.80
C GLY A 96 21.76 -16.39 -11.93
N ARG A 97 22.21 -17.28 -12.83
CA ARG A 97 23.64 -17.68 -13.03
C ARG A 97 24.44 -16.83 -14.03
N PHE A 98 23.94 -15.66 -14.42
CA PHE A 98 24.61 -14.78 -15.39
C PHE A 98 25.29 -13.61 -14.67
N ASN A 99 26.28 -12.99 -15.32
CA ASN A 99 27.08 -11.88 -14.80
C ASN A 99 26.29 -10.55 -14.74
N TYR A 100 25.19 -10.52 -14.01
CA TYR A 100 24.45 -9.29 -13.72
C TYR A 100 25.07 -8.59 -12.50
N ILE A 101 25.21 -7.27 -12.59
CA ILE A 101 25.47 -6.40 -11.44
C ILE A 101 24.18 -6.29 -10.61
N TYR A 102 23.04 -6.12 -11.29
CA TYR A 102 21.72 -6.09 -10.68
C TYR A 102 20.67 -6.70 -11.60
N ARG A 103 19.67 -7.35 -11.01
CA ARG A 103 18.50 -7.87 -11.73
C ARG A 103 17.29 -7.82 -10.81
N CYS A 104 16.16 -7.38 -11.33
CA CYS A 104 14.88 -7.53 -10.64
C CYS A 104 13.78 -7.93 -11.62
N LYS A 105 12.71 -8.47 -11.04
CA LYS A 105 11.46 -8.79 -11.73
C LYS A 105 10.30 -8.58 -10.77
N GLY A 106 9.11 -8.41 -11.29
CA GLY A 106 7.93 -8.24 -10.47
C GLY A 106 6.69 -7.93 -11.27
N ASN A 107 5.66 -7.50 -10.57
CA ASN A 107 4.43 -6.99 -11.17
C ASN A 107 4.24 -5.52 -10.76
N ARG A 108 3.63 -4.74 -11.66
CA ARG A 108 3.25 -3.35 -11.40
C ARG A 108 1.87 -3.08 -12.00
N SER A 109 0.98 -2.54 -11.19
CA SER A 109 -0.37 -2.14 -11.58
C SER A 109 -0.40 -0.64 -11.78
N ILE A 110 -0.91 -0.17 -12.93
CA ILE A 110 -0.92 1.24 -13.29
C ILE A 110 -2.33 1.68 -13.63
N TRP A 111 -2.77 2.79 -13.04
CA TRP A 111 -4.02 3.46 -13.38
C TRP A 111 -3.76 4.72 -14.19
N PHE A 112 -4.18 4.70 -15.45
CA PHE A 112 -3.99 5.79 -16.40
C PHE A 112 -5.10 6.84 -16.34
N LYS A 113 -4.76 8.05 -16.76
CA LYS A 113 -5.62 9.24 -16.74
C LYS A 113 -6.82 9.14 -17.69
N ASP A 114 -6.73 8.30 -18.71
CA ASP A 114 -7.80 8.01 -19.65
C ASP A 114 -8.79 6.94 -19.16
N GLY A 115 -8.54 6.34 -18.00
CA GLY A 115 -9.38 5.29 -17.42
C GLY A 115 -8.90 3.87 -17.71
N MET A 116 -7.79 3.69 -18.43
CA MET A 116 -7.16 2.38 -18.54
C MET A 116 -6.50 1.98 -17.21
N ILE A 117 -6.62 0.71 -16.85
CA ILE A 117 -5.86 0.10 -15.77
C ILE A 117 -5.10 -1.07 -16.35
N GLU A 118 -3.78 -1.08 -16.23
CA GLU A 118 -2.94 -2.11 -16.83
C GLU A 118 -2.01 -2.75 -15.79
N GLU A 119 -1.86 -4.06 -15.91
CA GLU A 119 -0.94 -4.88 -15.14
C GLU A 119 0.25 -5.24 -16.01
N TYR A 120 1.45 -4.97 -15.52
CA TYR A 120 2.68 -5.28 -16.24
C TYR A 120 3.56 -6.21 -15.42
N SER A 121 4.25 -7.11 -16.11
CA SER A 121 5.46 -7.72 -15.57
C SER A 121 6.62 -6.74 -15.77
N VAL A 122 7.27 -6.38 -14.67
CA VAL A 122 8.45 -5.53 -14.64
C VAL A 122 9.68 -6.41 -14.81
N TYR A 123 10.60 -5.98 -15.67
CA TYR A 123 11.93 -6.56 -15.78
C TYR A 123 12.99 -5.46 -15.83
N CYS A 124 14.04 -5.60 -15.04
CA CYS A 124 15.18 -4.70 -15.09
C CYS A 124 16.50 -5.46 -14.88
N THR A 125 17.54 -5.05 -15.62
CA THR A 125 18.90 -5.57 -15.48
C THR A 125 19.93 -4.46 -15.59
N ILE A 126 21.01 -4.64 -14.83
CA ILE A 126 22.27 -3.93 -14.98
C ILE A 126 23.36 -4.99 -15.16
N ASP A 127 24.07 -4.95 -16.28
CA ASP A 127 25.16 -5.88 -16.61
C ASP A 127 26.32 -5.13 -17.29
N GLN A 128 27.30 -5.85 -17.84
CA GLN A 128 28.43 -5.23 -18.54
C GLN A 128 28.03 -4.42 -19.80
N ASN A 129 26.83 -4.61 -20.32
CA ASN A 129 26.34 -3.91 -21.51
C ASN A 129 25.66 -2.59 -21.13
N GLY A 130 24.99 -2.53 -19.98
CA GLY A 130 24.40 -1.29 -19.46
C GLY A 130 23.15 -1.51 -18.63
N PHE A 131 22.16 -0.64 -18.82
CA PHE A 131 20.86 -0.65 -18.12
C PHE A 131 19.73 -1.01 -19.08
N GLN A 132 18.89 -1.96 -18.69
CA GLN A 132 17.66 -2.29 -19.39
C GLN A 132 16.50 -2.32 -18.40
N PHE A 133 15.39 -1.69 -18.76
CA PHE A 133 14.11 -1.76 -18.08
C PHE A 133 13.00 -1.98 -19.11
N SER A 134 12.03 -2.82 -18.79
CA SER A 134 10.87 -3.05 -19.65
C SER A 134 9.63 -3.42 -18.84
N LEU A 135 8.48 -2.94 -19.31
CA LEU A 135 7.15 -3.36 -18.90
C LEU A 135 6.54 -4.26 -19.97
N SER A 136 6.23 -5.50 -19.59
CA SER A 136 5.56 -6.48 -20.45
C SER A 136 4.10 -6.61 -20.02
N ASP A 137 3.18 -6.37 -20.96
CA ASP A 137 1.74 -6.36 -20.72
C ASP A 137 1.25 -7.74 -20.21
N LEU A 138 0.48 -7.76 -19.11
CA LEU A 138 -0.16 -8.96 -18.56
C LEU A 138 -1.67 -8.95 -18.81
N CYS A 139 -2.35 -7.90 -18.35
CA CYS A 139 -3.76 -7.65 -18.63
C CYS A 139 -4.08 -6.17 -18.52
N SER A 140 -5.25 -5.79 -19.05
CA SER A 140 -5.73 -4.41 -19.10
C SER A 140 -7.23 -4.39 -18.89
N LEU A 141 -7.74 -3.32 -18.26
CA LEU A 141 -9.16 -3.03 -18.13
C LEU A 141 -9.41 -1.57 -18.51
N ASP A 142 -10.26 -1.35 -19.50
CA ASP A 142 -10.84 -0.03 -19.75
C ASP A 142 -12.07 0.14 -18.88
N LEU A 143 -12.04 1.09 -17.94
CA LEU A 143 -13.17 1.39 -17.05
C LEU A 143 -14.45 1.78 -17.80
N PHE A 144 -14.34 2.21 -19.06
CA PHE A 144 -15.47 2.63 -19.89
C PHE A 144 -15.94 1.56 -20.88
N SER A 145 -15.35 0.36 -20.84
CA SER A 145 -15.74 -0.77 -21.67
C SER A 145 -16.84 -1.64 -21.03
N GLU A 146 -17.41 -2.54 -21.84
CA GLU A 146 -18.34 -3.58 -21.38
C GLU A 146 -17.66 -4.60 -20.46
N GLU A 147 -16.36 -4.89 -20.67
CA GLU A 147 -15.58 -5.81 -19.82
C GLU A 147 -15.53 -5.33 -18.36
N ALA A 148 -15.48 -4.01 -18.13
CA ALA A 148 -15.54 -3.46 -16.79
C ALA A 148 -16.87 -3.74 -16.08
N GLU A 149 -18.00 -3.80 -16.81
CA GLU A 149 -19.29 -4.18 -16.21
C GLU A 149 -19.23 -5.62 -15.70
N GLU A 150 -18.60 -6.53 -16.45
CA GLU A 150 -18.40 -7.92 -16.00
C GLU A 150 -17.51 -8.00 -14.77
N VAL A 151 -16.37 -7.31 -14.76
CA VAL A 151 -15.41 -7.33 -13.63
C VAL A 151 -16.06 -6.84 -12.33
N PHE A 152 -16.84 -5.76 -12.41
CA PHE A 152 -17.46 -5.13 -11.25
C PHE A 152 -18.80 -5.78 -10.83
N SER A 153 -19.45 -6.54 -11.70
CA SER A 153 -20.68 -7.29 -11.37
C SER A 153 -20.43 -8.75 -10.97
N GLY A 154 -19.32 -9.35 -11.42
CA GLY A 154 -19.01 -10.76 -11.21
C GLY A 154 -18.25 -11.06 -9.92
N GLU A 155 -18.31 -12.33 -9.49
CA GLU A 155 -17.47 -12.89 -8.41
C GLU A 155 -16.11 -13.37 -8.96
N PHE A 156 -15.47 -12.56 -9.82
CA PHE A 156 -14.12 -12.88 -10.28
C PHE A 156 -13.16 -12.84 -9.09
N ASN A 157 -12.53 -13.98 -8.81
CA ASN A 157 -11.57 -14.16 -7.72
C ASN A 157 -10.23 -14.64 -8.30
N TYR A 158 -9.70 -13.87 -9.24
CA TYR A 158 -8.35 -14.04 -9.75
C TYR A 158 -7.38 -13.25 -8.86
N ASP A 159 -6.16 -13.76 -8.70
CA ASP A 159 -5.16 -13.16 -7.81
C ASP A 159 -4.59 -11.81 -8.32
N MET A 160 -4.98 -11.37 -9.52
CA MET A 160 -4.49 -10.12 -10.11
C MET A 160 -5.10 -8.88 -9.44
N PRO A 161 -4.31 -7.81 -9.21
CA PRO A 161 -4.78 -6.61 -8.51
C PRO A 161 -5.98 -5.91 -9.17
N ILE A 162 -6.05 -5.91 -10.50
CA ILE A 162 -7.19 -5.37 -11.27
C ILE A 162 -8.57 -5.92 -10.84
N TYR A 163 -8.69 -7.20 -10.46
CA TYR A 163 -9.96 -7.78 -10.00
C TYR A 163 -10.27 -7.44 -8.55
N LYS A 164 -9.32 -6.84 -7.83
CA LYS A 164 -9.46 -6.41 -6.44
C LYS A 164 -9.98 -4.97 -6.31
N LEU A 165 -10.11 -4.23 -7.42
CA LEU A 165 -10.59 -2.83 -7.44
C LEU A 165 -12.03 -2.64 -6.94
N LYS A 166 -12.87 -3.66 -7.07
CA LYS A 166 -14.24 -3.63 -6.51
C LYS A 166 -14.27 -3.72 -4.98
N TYR A 167 -13.18 -4.19 -4.34
CA TYR A 167 -13.13 -4.30 -2.88
C TYR A 167 -12.83 -2.94 -2.27
N VAL A 168 -13.71 -2.51 -1.36
CA VAL A 168 -13.64 -1.19 -0.74
C VAL A 168 -12.33 -0.98 0.00
N GLU A 169 -11.89 -1.95 0.79
CA GLU A 169 -10.63 -1.89 1.54
C GLU A 169 -9.42 -1.71 0.60
N TYR A 170 -9.40 -2.46 -0.51
CA TYR A 170 -8.31 -2.41 -1.48
C TYR A 170 -8.24 -1.04 -2.15
N THR A 171 -9.36 -0.50 -2.61
CA THR A 171 -9.43 0.79 -3.30
C THR A 171 -9.16 1.95 -2.35
N LEU A 172 -9.75 1.96 -1.15
CA LEU A 172 -9.49 3.01 -0.16
C LEU A 172 -8.01 3.08 0.20
N LYS A 173 -7.34 1.94 0.41
CA LYS A 173 -5.90 1.91 0.66
C LYS A 173 -5.11 2.58 -0.47
N ARG A 174 -5.51 2.41 -1.73
CA ARG A 174 -4.77 2.99 -2.87
C ARG A 174 -5.02 4.49 -2.98
N LEU A 175 -6.26 4.93 -2.76
CA LEU A 175 -6.60 6.36 -2.73
C LEU A 175 -5.92 7.11 -1.58
N PHE A 176 -5.84 6.49 -0.41
CA PHE A 176 -5.17 7.09 0.73
C PHE A 176 -3.66 7.16 0.54
N TYR A 177 -3.03 6.31 -0.26
CA TYR A 177 -1.58 6.19 -0.36
C TYR A 177 -1.02 6.56 -1.75
N ILE A 178 -1.66 7.49 -2.46
CA ILE A 178 -1.14 8.02 -3.73
C ILE A 178 0.05 8.93 -3.43
N ASN A 179 1.22 8.55 -3.93
CA ASN A 179 2.43 9.35 -3.85
C ASN A 179 2.37 10.57 -4.76
N LYS A 180 3.09 11.61 -4.36
CA LYS A 180 3.26 12.82 -5.14
C LYS A 180 4.14 12.55 -6.36
N ALA A 181 3.70 13.05 -7.50
CA ALA A 181 4.50 13.10 -8.71
C ALA A 181 5.83 13.83 -8.45
N TYR A 182 6.94 13.22 -8.85
CA TYR A 182 8.26 13.85 -8.85
C TYR A 182 8.96 13.61 -10.19
N MET A 183 9.91 14.49 -10.50
CA MET A 183 10.72 14.40 -11.70
C MET A 183 11.79 13.34 -11.52
N LYS A 184 11.88 12.41 -12.47
CA LYS A 184 12.90 11.36 -12.47
C LYS A 184 14.14 11.86 -13.21
N ASP A 185 15.24 11.97 -12.49
CA ASP A 185 16.55 12.40 -12.97
C ASP A 185 17.45 11.20 -13.33
N TYR A 186 17.21 10.02 -12.75
CA TYR A 186 18.02 8.82 -12.99
C TYR A 186 17.18 7.64 -13.50
N TYR A 187 17.78 6.79 -14.35
CA TYR A 187 17.08 5.61 -14.91
C TYR A 187 16.55 4.66 -13.84
N LEU A 188 17.28 4.53 -12.73
CA LEU A 188 16.90 3.67 -11.62
C LEU A 188 15.63 4.17 -10.92
N GLU A 189 15.32 5.47 -10.98
CA GLU A 189 14.10 6.05 -10.41
C GLU A 189 12.84 5.64 -11.17
N TYR A 190 12.96 5.20 -12.43
CA TYR A 190 11.85 4.56 -13.15
C TYR A 190 11.53 3.16 -12.62
N LEU A 191 12.50 2.54 -11.95
CA LEU A 191 12.34 1.25 -11.29
C LEU A 191 11.86 1.39 -9.84
N MET A 192 12.50 2.22 -9.03
CA MET A 192 12.17 2.38 -7.62
C MET A 192 12.22 3.85 -7.21
N ASP A 193 11.22 4.30 -6.47
CA ASP A 193 11.23 5.66 -5.93
C ASP A 193 12.17 5.76 -4.71
N PRO A 194 13.14 6.70 -4.71
CA PRO A 194 13.99 6.95 -3.56
C PRO A 194 13.17 7.32 -2.30
N PRO A 195 13.61 6.95 -1.08
CA PRO A 195 12.85 7.21 0.15
C PRO A 195 12.57 8.70 0.41
N ASP A 196 13.43 9.58 -0.06
CA ASP A 196 13.32 11.05 0.08
C ASP A 196 12.30 11.69 -0.87
N VAL A 197 11.87 10.97 -1.90
CA VAL A 197 10.80 11.42 -2.82
C VAL A 197 9.53 10.58 -2.74
N ASN A 198 9.56 9.48 -1.97
CA ASN A 198 8.40 8.66 -1.61
C ASN A 198 7.51 9.37 -0.57
N ILE A 199 6.92 10.49 -1.00
CA ILE A 199 6.08 11.38 -0.19
C ILE A 199 4.65 11.31 -0.72
N LEU A 200 3.66 11.28 0.17
CA LEU A 200 2.24 11.30 -0.21
C LEU A 200 1.85 12.59 -0.95
N SER A 201 0.91 12.46 -1.88
CA SER A 201 0.29 13.60 -2.57
C SER A 201 -0.58 14.44 -1.61
N GLU A 202 -0.73 15.74 -1.90
CA GLU A 202 -1.65 16.59 -1.12
C GLU A 202 -3.10 16.10 -1.23
N PHE A 203 -3.46 15.46 -2.36
CA PHE A 203 -4.73 14.76 -2.52
C PHE A 203 -4.94 13.71 -1.42
N SER A 204 -3.99 12.78 -1.28
CA SER A 204 -4.09 11.70 -0.31
C SER A 204 -4.08 12.23 1.12
N LEU A 205 -3.24 13.21 1.43
CA LEU A 205 -3.20 13.84 2.76
C LEU A 205 -4.55 14.48 3.12
N LYS A 206 -5.12 15.28 2.21
CA LYS A 206 -6.43 15.93 2.42
C LYS A 206 -7.57 14.93 2.52
N LEU A 207 -7.57 13.91 1.68
CA LEU A 207 -8.61 12.89 1.72
C LEU A 207 -8.59 12.13 3.06
N ARG A 208 -7.40 11.79 3.58
CA ARG A 208 -7.24 11.18 4.90
C ARG A 208 -7.78 12.10 6.00
N GLU A 209 -7.37 13.37 5.98
CA GLU A 209 -7.79 14.38 6.95
C GLU A 209 -9.31 14.53 6.95
N GLU A 210 -9.94 14.72 5.79
CA GLU A 210 -11.38 14.91 5.67
C GLU A 210 -12.20 13.69 6.11
N VAL A 211 -11.73 12.49 5.79
CA VAL A 211 -12.36 11.24 6.28
C VAL A 211 -12.19 11.11 7.78
N TRP A 212 -11.00 11.39 8.33
CA TRP A 212 -10.77 11.31 9.77
C TRP A 212 -11.57 12.34 10.55
N ASP A 213 -11.64 13.58 10.07
CA ASP A 213 -12.49 14.63 10.64
C ASP A 213 -13.95 14.19 10.71
N SER A 214 -14.44 13.54 9.65
CA SER A 214 -15.80 13.01 9.59
C SER A 214 -16.03 11.92 10.64
N ILE A 215 -15.08 10.99 10.79
CA ILE A 215 -15.14 9.91 11.79
C ILE A 215 -15.02 10.47 13.22
N LEU A 216 -14.20 11.49 13.43
CA LEU A 216 -14.03 12.15 14.73
C LEU A 216 -15.30 12.87 15.18
N GLU A 217 -15.94 13.61 14.27
CA GLU A 217 -17.22 14.25 14.55
C GLU A 217 -18.31 13.20 14.84
N LEU A 218 -18.32 12.08 14.11
CA LEU A 218 -19.19 10.95 14.43
C LEU A 218 -18.89 10.39 15.83
N GLY A 219 -17.62 10.21 16.19
CA GLY A 219 -17.20 9.72 17.50
C GLY A 219 -17.67 10.62 18.65
N LYS A 220 -17.59 11.94 18.47
CA LYS A 220 -18.12 12.93 19.44
C LYS A 220 -19.63 12.79 19.62
N ARG A 221 -20.38 12.62 18.53
CA ARG A 221 -21.83 12.38 18.62
C ARG A 221 -22.15 11.03 19.25
N ALA A 222 -21.41 9.98 18.90
CA ALA A 222 -21.62 8.62 19.39
C ALA A 222 -21.48 8.49 20.92
N VAL A 223 -20.73 9.38 21.60
CA VAL A 223 -20.62 9.41 23.07
C VAL A 223 -22.01 9.36 23.74
N ASP A 224 -22.90 10.25 23.30
CA ASP A 224 -24.28 10.37 23.79
C ASP A 224 -25.31 9.94 22.73
N GLY A 225 -24.82 9.33 21.65
CA GLY A 225 -25.55 9.09 20.41
C GLY A 225 -26.33 7.78 20.41
N SER A 226 -26.98 7.51 19.28
CA SER A 226 -27.71 6.27 19.07
C SER A 226 -26.77 5.06 18.96
N ASP A 227 -27.32 3.85 19.10
CA ASP A 227 -26.57 2.61 18.86
C ASP A 227 -26.02 2.55 17.42
N ASP A 228 -26.72 3.17 16.46
CA ASP A 228 -26.25 3.29 15.08
C ASP A 228 -24.99 4.16 14.99
N GLU A 229 -24.93 5.30 15.69
CA GLU A 229 -23.74 6.16 15.70
C GLU A 229 -22.54 5.46 16.35
N LYS A 230 -22.77 4.72 17.45
CA LYS A 230 -21.74 3.92 18.11
C LYS A 230 -21.24 2.78 17.22
N SER A 231 -22.16 2.05 16.59
CA SER A 231 -21.87 0.95 15.68
C SER A 231 -21.09 1.41 14.46
N LEU A 232 -21.51 2.50 13.81
CA LEU A 232 -20.81 3.07 12.67
C LEU A 232 -19.43 3.60 13.06
N PHE A 233 -19.29 4.28 14.20
CA PHE A 233 -17.99 4.76 14.67
C PHE A 233 -17.01 3.59 14.85
N LYS A 234 -17.44 2.52 15.54
CA LYS A 234 -16.63 1.29 15.70
C LYS A 234 -16.26 0.69 14.34
N TYR A 235 -17.20 0.59 13.42
CA TYR A 235 -16.95 0.09 12.07
C TYR A 235 -15.90 0.93 11.34
N CYS A 236 -16.00 2.26 11.40
CA CYS A 236 -15.05 3.16 10.76
C CYS A 236 -13.63 2.95 11.29
N ILE A 237 -13.44 2.85 12.62
CA ILE A 237 -12.12 2.58 13.20
C ILE A 237 -11.56 1.22 12.74
N GLU A 238 -12.39 0.17 12.72
CA GLU A 238 -11.98 -1.14 12.21
C GLU A 238 -11.57 -1.08 10.73
N LEU A 239 -12.35 -0.40 9.89
CA LEU A 239 -12.06 -0.24 8.46
C LEU A 239 -10.78 0.57 8.23
N MET A 240 -10.62 1.70 8.93
CA MET A 240 -9.44 2.56 8.80
C MET A 240 -8.16 1.79 9.18
N ALA A 241 -8.18 1.02 10.27
CA ALA A 241 -7.07 0.16 10.64
C ALA A 241 -6.72 -0.87 9.54
N LYS A 242 -7.73 -1.51 8.91
CA LYS A 242 -7.49 -2.46 7.82
C LYS A 242 -6.84 -1.84 6.58
N VAL A 243 -7.19 -0.60 6.25
CA VAL A 243 -6.57 0.13 5.13
C VAL A 243 -5.25 0.79 5.51
N GLY A 244 -4.76 0.58 6.74
CA GLY A 244 -3.50 1.10 7.25
C GLY A 244 -3.56 2.56 7.68
N LEU A 245 -4.74 3.13 7.89
CA LEU A 245 -4.92 4.43 8.53
C LEU A 245 -5.28 4.21 9.99
N ASP A 246 -4.27 4.10 10.85
CA ASP A 246 -4.53 3.98 12.28
C ASP A 246 -5.04 5.30 12.88
N ILE A 247 -5.73 5.20 14.01
CA ILE A 247 -6.19 6.38 14.73
C ILE A 247 -5.00 7.15 15.29
N GLU A 248 -4.90 8.42 14.94
CA GLU A 248 -3.83 9.28 15.45
C GLU A 248 -4.04 9.61 16.93
N SER A 249 -2.94 9.75 17.68
CA SER A 249 -3.00 10.12 19.11
C SER A 249 -3.70 11.45 19.33
N ARG A 250 -3.57 12.40 18.39
CA ARG A 250 -4.28 13.68 18.43
C ARG A 250 -5.80 13.49 18.40
N SER A 251 -6.29 12.65 17.50
CA SER A 251 -7.70 12.30 17.34
C SER A 251 -8.28 11.71 18.64
N LEU A 252 -7.50 10.85 19.32
CA LEU A 252 -7.87 10.32 20.64
C LEU A 252 -7.96 11.43 21.69
N ILE A 253 -6.96 12.31 21.76
CA ILE A 253 -6.95 13.44 22.71
C ILE A 253 -8.17 14.35 22.50
N GLU A 254 -8.57 14.58 21.25
CA GLU A 254 -9.75 15.40 20.94
C GLU A 254 -11.05 14.74 21.41
N ILE A 255 -11.23 13.44 21.21
CA ILE A 255 -12.37 12.68 21.73
C ILE A 255 -12.38 12.73 23.26
N PHE A 256 -11.24 12.48 23.93
CA PHE A 256 -11.15 12.57 25.39
C PHE A 256 -11.44 13.97 25.90
N SER A 257 -10.92 15.00 25.24
CA SER A 257 -11.16 16.39 25.60
C SER A 257 -12.63 16.77 25.45
N TYR A 258 -13.29 16.24 24.41
CA TYR A 258 -14.73 16.38 24.24
C TYR A 258 -15.47 15.73 25.40
N ILE A 259 -15.18 14.46 25.71
CA ILE A 259 -15.80 13.71 26.82
C ILE A 259 -15.62 14.42 28.17
N MET A 260 -14.40 14.89 28.47
CA MET A 260 -14.13 15.62 29.72
C MET A 260 -14.87 16.96 29.80
N LYS A 261 -15.09 17.64 28.67
CA LYS A 261 -15.87 18.90 28.61
C LYS A 261 -17.37 18.65 28.62
N SER A 262 -17.82 17.55 28.03
CA SER A 262 -19.23 17.17 27.91
C SER A 262 -19.76 16.48 29.17
N ASN A 263 -19.09 16.64 30.32
CA ASN A 263 -19.45 16.18 31.67
C ASN A 263 -20.79 16.80 32.16
N LYS A 264 -21.85 16.64 31.37
CA LYS A 264 -23.25 16.61 31.79
C LYS A 264 -23.41 15.31 32.57
N ASN A 265 -23.83 15.44 33.82
CA ASN A 265 -24.15 14.34 34.72
C ASN A 265 -24.94 13.22 34.00
N GLY A 266 -24.29 12.14 33.55
CA GLY A 266 -24.97 10.95 33.02
C GLY A 266 -24.48 10.35 31.69
N ALA A 267 -23.46 10.91 31.01
CA ALA A 267 -22.89 10.26 29.83
C ALA A 267 -22.25 8.91 30.21
N ASP A 268 -22.75 7.80 29.65
CA ASP A 268 -22.15 6.48 29.83
C ASP A 268 -20.90 6.37 28.94
N ILE A 269 -19.76 6.74 29.51
CA ILE A 269 -18.45 6.69 28.85
C ILE A 269 -17.80 5.30 28.89
N THR A 270 -18.43 4.34 29.58
CA THR A 270 -17.87 2.99 29.81
C THR A 270 -17.61 2.29 28.49
N TRP A 271 -18.58 2.34 27.56
CA TRP A 271 -18.44 1.71 26.24
C TRP A 271 -17.27 2.28 25.44
N MET A 272 -17.05 3.61 25.50
CA MET A 272 -15.98 4.27 24.75
C MET A 272 -14.61 3.93 25.34
N ILE A 273 -14.50 3.90 26.67
CA ILE A 273 -13.27 3.47 27.36
C ILE A 273 -12.95 2.02 27.01
N ASP A 274 -13.93 1.12 27.07
CA ASP A 274 -13.75 -0.29 26.72
C ASP A 274 -13.42 -0.47 25.24
N PHE A 275 -14.06 0.30 24.37
CA PHE A 275 -13.73 0.32 22.95
C PHE A 275 -12.28 0.75 22.71
N LEU A 276 -11.83 1.84 23.32
CA LEU A 276 -10.45 2.34 23.16
C LEU A 276 -9.41 1.38 23.74
N LYS A 277 -9.70 0.70 24.85
CA LYS A 277 -8.84 -0.38 25.37
C LYS A 277 -8.71 -1.51 24.35
N ASN A 278 -9.83 -1.97 23.78
CA ASN A 278 -9.82 -3.03 22.77
C ASN A 278 -9.05 -2.62 21.51
N VAL A 279 -9.11 -1.34 21.10
CA VAL A 279 -8.30 -0.82 20.00
C VAL A 279 -6.81 -0.86 20.38
N GLY A 280 -6.45 -0.38 21.56
CA GLY A 280 -5.07 -0.40 22.05
C GLY A 280 -4.46 -1.81 22.15
N GLU A 281 -5.23 -2.77 22.67
CA GLU A 281 -4.78 -4.17 22.78
C GLU A 281 -4.51 -4.82 21.41
N LYS A 282 -5.34 -4.52 20.39
CA LYS A 282 -5.12 -5.00 19.02
C LYS A 282 -3.86 -4.40 18.39
N VAL A 283 -3.57 -3.14 18.66
CA VAL A 283 -2.34 -2.48 18.20
C VAL A 283 -1.11 -3.14 18.85
N ASP A 284 -1.16 -3.41 20.15
CA ASP A 284 -0.09 -4.08 20.87
C ASP A 284 0.15 -5.52 20.37
N GLU A 285 -0.92 -6.26 20.06
CA GLU A 285 -0.81 -7.61 19.50
C GLU A 285 -0.17 -7.61 18.10
N ASN A 286 -0.54 -6.65 17.24
CA ASN A 286 0.07 -6.48 15.92
C ASN A 286 1.56 -6.13 16.03
N ASN A 287 1.93 -5.21 16.93
CA ASN A 287 3.33 -4.85 17.16
C ASN A 287 4.14 -6.05 17.65
N ARG A 288 3.59 -6.87 18.56
CA ARG A 288 4.25 -8.12 19.00
C ARG A 288 4.46 -9.11 17.85
N LYS A 289 3.49 -9.26 16.95
CA LYS A 289 3.62 -10.13 15.76
C LYS A 289 4.69 -9.61 14.80
N ILE A 290 4.79 -8.29 14.61
CA ILE A 290 5.85 -7.66 13.82
C ILE A 290 7.22 -7.92 14.47
N ASP A 291 7.34 -7.73 15.78
CA ASP A 291 8.57 -7.98 16.52
C ASP A 291 8.99 -9.46 16.48
N GLU A 292 8.04 -10.39 16.58
CA GLU A 292 8.30 -11.83 16.42
C GLU A 292 8.73 -12.19 15.00
N ASN A 293 8.11 -11.60 13.98
CA ASN A 293 8.50 -11.81 12.58
C ASN A 293 9.88 -11.22 12.30
N ASN A 294 10.18 -10.02 12.81
CA ASN A 294 11.51 -9.41 12.69
C ASN A 294 12.57 -10.25 13.41
N ARG A 295 12.26 -10.80 14.60
CA ARG A 295 13.15 -11.74 15.30
C ARG A 295 13.38 -13.02 14.50
N LYS A 296 12.34 -13.60 13.90
CA LYS A 296 12.47 -14.78 13.02
C LYS A 296 13.29 -14.48 11.77
N ILE A 297 13.14 -13.28 11.20
CA ILE A 297 13.97 -12.81 10.07
C ILE A 297 15.43 -12.63 10.51
N ASP A 298 15.69 -12.04 11.67
CA ASP A 298 17.04 -11.89 12.23
C ASP A 298 17.68 -13.24 12.62
N GLU A 299 16.89 -14.18 13.13
CA GLU A 299 17.34 -15.54 13.44
C GLU A 299 17.65 -16.34 12.17
N ASN A 300 16.82 -16.23 11.13
CA ASN A 300 17.06 -16.85 9.82
C ASN A 300 18.24 -16.18 9.07
N ASN A 301 18.38 -14.86 9.15
CA ASN A 301 19.50 -14.14 8.53
C ASN A 301 20.84 -14.42 9.25
N LYS A 302 20.83 -14.79 10.54
CA LYS A 302 22.03 -15.27 11.25
C LYS A 302 22.44 -16.68 10.83
N GLU A 303 21.54 -17.50 10.30
CA GLU A 303 21.89 -18.85 9.84
C GLU A 303 22.63 -18.85 8.49
N ASP A 304 22.35 -17.88 7.61
CA ASP A 304 22.87 -17.87 6.22
C ASP A 304 24.00 -16.86 5.94
N ILE A 305 24.33 -15.95 6.87
CA ILE A 305 25.49 -15.06 6.70
C ILE A 305 26.73 -15.68 7.34
N ILE A 306 27.74 -15.99 6.51
CA ILE A 306 29.12 -16.21 6.96
C ILE A 306 29.75 -14.83 7.12
N GLU A 307 29.92 -14.37 8.36
CA GLU A 307 30.66 -13.14 8.62
C GLU A 307 32.12 -13.30 8.17
N LEU A 308 32.49 -12.58 7.12
CA LEU A 308 33.86 -12.41 6.67
C LEU A 308 34.44 -11.18 7.37
N LYS A 309 35.32 -11.39 8.35
CA LYS A 309 36.02 -10.28 9.02
C LYS A 309 37.37 -10.01 8.34
N PRO A 310 37.68 -8.75 8.01
CA PRO A 310 38.99 -8.41 7.46
C PRO A 310 40.07 -8.55 8.55
N GLY A 311 41.15 -9.26 8.22
CA GLY A 311 42.35 -9.37 9.04
C GLY A 311 43.58 -8.86 8.30
N ILE A 312 44.66 -8.59 9.05
CA ILE A 312 45.95 -8.09 8.55
C ILE A 312 46.60 -9.19 7.70
N GLY A 313 46.21 -9.29 6.43
CA GLY A 313 46.67 -10.32 5.48
C GLY A 313 45.61 -10.87 4.51
N GLY A 314 44.33 -10.47 4.62
CA GLY A 314 43.24 -10.95 3.77
C GLY A 314 41.98 -11.36 4.55
N VAL A 315 40.94 -11.74 3.82
CA VAL A 315 39.64 -12.15 4.38
C VAL A 315 39.79 -13.47 5.14
N ASN A 316 39.57 -13.48 6.45
CA ASN A 316 39.67 -14.69 7.27
C ASN A 316 38.30 -15.32 7.50
N LEU A 317 38.15 -16.60 7.13
CA LEU A 317 36.99 -17.43 7.45
C LEU A 317 37.07 -17.89 8.91
N ASN A 318 36.01 -17.66 9.68
CA ASN A 318 35.93 -18.12 11.07
C ASN A 318 35.62 -19.63 11.13
N LEU A 319 36.66 -20.46 10.98
CA LEU A 319 36.54 -21.93 10.97
C LEU A 319 35.96 -22.52 12.26
N ASN A 320 36.09 -21.82 13.40
CA ASN A 320 35.47 -22.22 14.67
C ASN A 320 33.94 -22.13 14.63
N GLU A 321 33.41 -21.17 13.88
CA GLU A 321 31.99 -20.98 13.69
C GLU A 321 31.42 -22.02 12.72
N ILE A 322 32.14 -22.28 11.63
CA ILE A 322 31.83 -23.36 10.67
C ILE A 322 31.84 -24.73 11.37
N TYR A 323 32.83 -25.01 12.22
CA TYR A 323 32.91 -26.26 12.98
C TYR A 323 31.74 -26.43 13.97
N LYS A 324 31.34 -25.36 14.68
CA LYS A 324 30.15 -25.40 15.56
C LYS A 324 28.86 -25.66 14.78
N ARG A 325 28.70 -25.06 13.60
CA ARG A 325 27.54 -25.26 12.70
C ARG A 325 27.48 -26.70 12.17
N LEU A 326 28.60 -27.28 11.73
CA LEU A 326 28.68 -28.69 11.28
C LEU A 326 28.33 -29.67 12.42
N LYS A 327 28.81 -29.43 13.63
CA LYS A 327 28.51 -30.26 14.81
C LYS A 327 27.03 -30.26 15.19
N LYS A 328 26.31 -29.15 14.95
CA LYS A 328 24.86 -29.01 15.18
C LYS A 328 24.05 -29.82 14.15
N LYS A 329 24.45 -29.77 12.86
CA LYS A 329 23.85 -30.57 11.78
C LYS A 329 24.03 -32.08 11.97
N ILE A 330 25.20 -32.51 12.41
CA ILE A 330 25.49 -33.94 12.66
C ILE A 330 24.68 -34.48 13.85
N LYS A 331 24.46 -33.68 14.90
CA LYS A 331 23.61 -34.07 16.04
C LYS A 331 22.11 -34.11 15.71
N GLY A 332 21.65 -33.37 14.72
CA GLY A 332 20.26 -33.41 14.24
C GLY A 332 19.90 -34.65 13.42
N VAL A 333 20.90 -35.36 12.87
CA VAL A 333 20.71 -36.58 12.07
C VAL A 333 20.65 -37.85 12.95
N SER A 334 21.15 -37.79 14.18
CA SER A 334 21.16 -38.93 15.13
C SER A 334 19.90 -39.06 16.01
N GLY A 335 18.84 -38.28 15.77
CA GLY A 335 17.58 -38.31 16.53
C GLY A 335 16.43 -39.07 15.85
N GLY A 336 16.69 -39.73 14.72
CA GLY A 336 15.67 -40.39 13.91
C GLY A 336 15.87 -41.89 13.75
N GLN A 337 16.18 -42.62 14.83
CA GLN A 337 15.93 -44.06 14.93
C GLN A 337 15.69 -44.42 16.40
N ASN A 338 14.40 -44.49 16.76
CA ASN A 338 13.78 -45.58 17.51
C ASN A 338 12.26 -45.40 17.47
#